data_AF-A0A2C5Z073-F1
#
_entry.id   AF-A0A2C5Z073-F1
#
_cell.length_a   1.000
_cell.length_b   1.000
_cell.length_c   1.000
_cell.angle_alpha   90.00
_cell.angle_beta   90.00
_cell.angle_gamma   90.00
#
_symmetry.space_group_name_H-M   'P 1'
#
loop_
_entity.id
_entity.type
_entity.pdbx_description
1 polymer ?
#
loop_
_entity_poly.entity_id
_entity_poly.type
_entity_poly.pdbx_seq_one_letter_code
_entity_poly.pdbx_strand_id
1 'polypeptide(L)'
;MRRRYAALTGDPYFAAGGGAEPWFRFLLGLELVVQLPLAVSLARRLRRPASGSTELAGLAFGCVTAVAASACCYDLWCMPPARLSPARKPFLLGAVYLPFALVSIVMAVDMYWRLLRRVRASDAAVSEGENKKKKNKVW
;
A
#
# COMPACT_ATOMS: atom_id res chain seq x y z
N MET A 1 0.92 -22.07 15.82
CA MET A 1 0.38 -20.69 15.92
C MET A 1 -0.87 -20.43 15.06
N ARG A 2 -0.88 -20.71 13.74
CA ARG A 2 -2.07 -20.46 12.86
C ARG A 2 -3.40 -21.02 13.37
N ARG A 3 -3.45 -22.26 13.86
CA ARG A 3 -4.69 -22.85 14.42
C ARG A 3 -5.25 -22.11 15.63
N ARG A 4 -4.39 -21.59 16.52
CA ARG A 4 -4.81 -20.80 17.69
C ARG A 4 -5.30 -19.42 17.27
N TYR A 5 -4.63 -18.78 16.32
CA TYR A 5 -5.04 -17.49 15.77
C TYR A 5 -6.42 -17.60 15.10
N ALA A 6 -6.60 -18.58 14.21
CA ALA A 6 -7.87 -18.83 13.54
C ALA A 6 -9.01 -19.17 14.51
N ALA A 7 -8.73 -19.91 15.60
CA ALA A 7 -9.74 -20.21 16.61
C ALA A 7 -10.16 -18.98 17.44
N LEU A 8 -9.25 -18.02 17.64
CA LEU A 8 -9.50 -16.79 18.39
C LEU A 8 -10.18 -15.71 17.54
N THR A 9 -9.69 -15.48 16.32
CA THR A 9 -10.20 -14.40 15.44
C THR A 9 -11.38 -14.86 14.58
N GLY A 10 -11.47 -16.17 14.29
CA GLY A 10 -12.45 -16.67 13.31
C GLY A 10 -12.20 -16.16 11.90
N ASP A 11 -10.97 -15.71 11.62
CA ASP A 11 -10.60 -15.16 10.32
C ASP A 11 -10.61 -16.26 9.25
N PRO A 12 -11.47 -16.15 8.21
CA PRO A 12 -11.59 -17.16 7.16
C PRO A 12 -10.31 -17.32 6.35
N TYR A 13 -9.45 -16.30 6.26
CA TYR A 13 -8.21 -16.34 5.50
C TYR A 13 -7.09 -17.17 6.18
N PHE A 14 -7.16 -17.32 7.50
CA PHE A 14 -6.18 -18.09 8.28
C PHE A 14 -6.76 -19.40 8.86
N ALA A 15 -8.05 -19.67 8.64
CA ALA A 15 -8.73 -20.87 9.11
C ALA A 15 -8.13 -22.15 8.50
N ALA A 16 -7.88 -23.15 9.35
CA ALA A 16 -7.16 -24.37 8.98
C ALA A 16 -7.91 -25.33 8.04
N GLY A 17 -9.17 -25.05 7.70
CA GLY A 17 -10.04 -25.92 6.90
C GLY A 17 -10.36 -25.41 5.48
N GLY A 18 -10.08 -24.14 5.18
CA GLY A 18 -10.17 -23.59 3.83
C GLY A 18 -8.79 -23.09 3.45
N GLY A 19 -8.08 -23.82 2.59
CA GLY A 19 -6.76 -23.41 2.15
C GLY A 19 -6.82 -21.96 1.67
N ALA A 20 -6.03 -21.08 2.29
CA ALA A 20 -5.88 -19.69 1.89
C ALA A 20 -5.96 -19.59 0.36
N GLU A 21 -6.97 -18.88 -0.14
CA GLU A 21 -7.29 -18.84 -1.56
C GLU A 21 -6.01 -18.51 -2.35
N PRO A 22 -5.77 -19.13 -3.52
CA PRO A 22 -4.51 -18.97 -4.25
C PRO A 22 -4.13 -17.50 -4.50
N TRP A 23 -5.14 -16.63 -4.73
CA TRP A 23 -4.95 -15.18 -4.88
C TRP A 23 -4.45 -14.50 -3.60
N PHE A 24 -4.94 -14.91 -2.42
CA PHE A 24 -4.52 -14.37 -1.13
C PHE A 24 -3.09 -14.78 -0.78
N ARG A 25 -2.71 -16.02 -1.13
CA ARG A 25 -1.31 -16.48 -1.00
C ARG A 25 -0.37 -15.70 -1.90
N PHE A 26 -0.79 -15.40 -3.12
CA PHE A 26 -0.03 -14.56 -4.04
C PHE A 26 0.16 -13.15 -3.47
N LEU A 27 -0.91 -12.53 -2.95
CA LEU A 27 -0.82 -11.22 -2.30
C LEU A 27 0.09 -11.23 -1.06
N LEU A 28 0.01 -12.26 -0.22
CA LEU A 28 0.92 -12.43 0.93
C LEU A 28 2.37 -12.59 0.48
N GLY A 29 2.63 -13.31 -0.60
CA GLY A 29 3.97 -13.43 -1.18
C GLY A 29 4.48 -12.09 -1.71
N LEU A 30 3.60 -11.33 -2.38
CA LEU A 30 3.93 -10.01 -2.90
C LEU A 30 4.16 -9.01 -1.77
N GLU A 31 3.37 -9.07 -0.70
CA GLU A 31 3.58 -8.32 0.52
C GLU A 31 4.93 -8.68 1.17
N LEU A 32 5.30 -9.96 1.24
CA LEU A 32 6.59 -10.36 1.80
C LEU A 32 7.78 -9.88 0.95
N VAL A 33 7.68 -9.96 -0.38
CA VAL A 33 8.79 -9.66 -1.30
C VAL A 33 8.90 -8.18 -1.62
N VAL A 34 7.79 -7.45 -1.66
CA VAL A 34 7.74 -6.03 -2.04
C VAL A 34 7.62 -5.16 -0.80
N GLN A 35 6.68 -5.48 0.10
CA GLN A 35 6.33 -4.62 1.24
C GLN A 35 7.39 -4.65 2.34
N LEU A 36 8.03 -5.79 2.64
CA LEU A 36 9.12 -5.85 3.63
C LEU A 36 10.38 -5.06 3.25
N PRO A 37 10.99 -5.22 2.06
CA PRO A 37 12.17 -4.44 1.71
C PRO A 37 11.84 -2.95 1.59
N LEU A 38 10.65 -2.61 1.08
CA LEU A 38 10.17 -1.22 1.07
C LEU A 38 10.00 -0.67 2.49
N ALA A 39 9.36 -1.41 3.40
CA ALA A 39 9.21 -1.00 4.80
C ALA A 39 10.55 -0.81 5.51
N VAL A 40 11.49 -1.73 5.31
CA VAL A 40 12.85 -1.61 5.87
C VAL A 40 13.56 -0.40 5.30
N SER A 41 13.43 -0.14 3.99
CA SER A 41 14.02 1.03 3.35
C SER A 41 13.42 2.35 3.86
N LEU A 42 12.10 2.40 4.05
CA LEU A 42 11.35 3.55 4.59
C LEU A 42 11.71 3.78 6.06
N ALA A 43 11.69 2.75 6.90
CA ALA A 43 12.03 2.84 8.32
C ALA A 43 13.48 3.33 8.53
N ARG A 44 14.42 2.85 7.71
CA ARG A 44 15.83 3.32 7.75
C ARG A 44 15.97 4.78 7.31
N ARG A 45 15.08 5.27 6.44
CA ARG A 45 15.12 6.64 5.89
C ARG A 45 14.21 7.62 6.63
N LEU A 46 13.34 7.15 7.53
CA LEU A 46 12.40 7.98 8.30
C LEU A 46 13.11 9.01 9.21
N ARG A 47 14.38 8.77 9.57
CA ARG A 47 15.23 9.71 10.32
C ARG A 47 15.84 10.83 9.47
N ARG A 48 15.64 10.80 8.15
CA ARG A 48 16.17 11.80 7.22
C ARG A 48 15.03 12.47 6.46
N PRO A 49 15.21 13.72 5.99
CA PRO A 49 14.21 14.38 5.15
C PRO A 49 13.83 13.47 3.98
N ALA A 50 12.52 13.34 3.72
CA ALA A 50 12.03 12.51 2.63
C ALA A 50 12.73 12.91 1.32
N SER A 51 13.36 11.94 0.67
CA SER A 51 13.97 12.10 -0.64
C SER A 51 12.97 11.65 -1.72
N GLY A 52 13.13 12.08 -2.98
CA GLY A 52 12.22 11.67 -4.06
C GLY A 52 12.10 10.15 -4.22
N SER A 53 13.18 9.41 -3.94
CA SER A 53 13.14 7.94 -3.93
C SER A 53 12.39 7.35 -2.74
N THR A 54 12.41 8.03 -1.58
CA THR A 54 11.60 7.65 -0.41
C THR A 54 10.11 7.89 -0.67
N GLU A 55 9.77 8.99 -1.33
CA GLU A 55 8.38 9.32 -1.69
C GLU A 55 7.83 8.32 -2.71
N LEU A 56 8.63 7.94 -3.72
CA LEU A 56 8.24 6.90 -4.69
C LEU A 56 8.10 5.52 -4.04
N ALA A 57 9.01 5.14 -3.14
CA ALA A 57 8.93 3.90 -2.38
C ALA A 57 7.67 3.85 -1.48
N GLY A 58 7.36 4.96 -0.80
CA GLY A 58 6.16 5.11 0.02
C GLY A 58 4.87 5.04 -0.81
N LEU A 59 4.86 5.63 -2.00
CA LEU A 59 3.75 5.54 -2.95
C LEU A 59 3.51 4.09 -3.40
N ALA A 60 4.56 3.41 -3.86
CA ALA A 60 4.47 2.02 -4.32
C ALA A 60 3.98 1.09 -3.19
N PHE A 61 4.53 1.27 -1.99
CA PHE A 61 4.07 0.56 -0.80
C PHE A 61 2.57 0.81 -0.55
N GLY A 62 2.15 2.07 -0.49
CA GLY A 62 0.76 2.43 -0.22
C GLY A 62 -0.22 1.89 -1.26
N CYS A 63 0.13 1.94 -2.55
CA CYS A 63 -0.69 1.39 -3.63
C CYS A 63 -0.86 -0.13 -3.54
N VAL A 64 0.24 -0.87 -3.32
CA VAL A 64 0.19 -2.34 -3.20
C VAL A 64 -0.66 -2.74 -2.00
N THR A 65 -0.44 -2.10 -0.85
CA THR A 65 -1.20 -2.39 0.37
C THR A 65 -2.67 -2.01 0.23
N ALA A 66 -2.99 -0.89 -0.45
CA ALA A 66 -4.37 -0.49 -0.71
C ALA A 66 -5.09 -1.49 -1.64
N VAL A 67 -4.43 -1.98 -2.69
CA VAL A 67 -4.99 -3.00 -3.58
C VAL A 67 -5.21 -4.31 -2.84
N ALA A 68 -4.23 -4.76 -2.05
CA ALA A 68 -4.36 -5.98 -1.25
C ALA A 68 -5.49 -5.88 -0.22
N ALA A 69 -5.57 -4.77 0.51
CA ALA A 69 -6.59 -4.53 1.53
C ALA A 69 -8.00 -4.39 0.90
N SER A 70 -8.12 -3.69 -0.23
CA SER A 70 -9.41 -3.57 -0.93
C SER A 70 -9.87 -4.89 -1.54
N ALA A 71 -8.95 -5.72 -2.05
CA ALA A 71 -9.27 -7.09 -2.48
C ALA A 71 -9.82 -7.94 -1.31
N CYS A 72 -9.20 -7.85 -0.12
CA CYS A 72 -9.69 -8.53 1.08
C CYS A 72 -11.07 -8.00 1.52
N CYS A 73 -11.30 -6.69 1.45
CA CYS A 73 -12.60 -6.08 1.74
C CYS A 73 -13.68 -6.53 0.76
N TYR A 74 -13.36 -6.58 -0.54
CA TYR A 74 -14.29 -7.01 -1.59
C TYR A 74 -14.65 -8.49 -1.45
N ASP A 75 -13.66 -9.35 -1.20
CA ASP A 75 -13.91 -10.78 -0.98
C ASP A 75 -14.73 -11.02 0.30
N LEU A 76 -14.43 -10.32 1.40
CA LEU A 76 -15.27 -10.34 2.61
C LEU A 76 -16.70 -9.86 2.35
N TRP A 77 -16.87 -8.85 1.51
CA TRP A 77 -18.19 -8.32 1.13
C TRP A 77 -19.00 -9.36 0.35
N CYS A 78 -18.39 -10.01 -0.64
CA CYS A 78 -19.00 -11.05 -1.46
C CYS A 78 -19.14 -12.41 -0.74
N MET A 79 -18.44 -12.63 0.37
CA MET A 79 -18.44 -13.92 1.06
C MET A 79 -19.82 -14.27 1.64
N PRO A 80 -20.35 -15.48 1.35
CA PRO A 80 -21.65 -15.93 1.83
C PRO A 80 -21.62 -16.19 3.35
N PRO A 81 -22.79 -16.07 4.03
CA PRO A 81 -22.90 -16.19 5.49
C PRO A 81 -22.52 -17.58 6.04
N ALA A 82 -22.40 -18.58 5.16
CA ALA A 82 -21.94 -19.93 5.52
C ALA A 82 -20.44 -19.99 5.86
N ARG A 83 -19.60 -19.10 5.31
CA ARG A 83 -18.15 -19.03 5.61
C ARG A 83 -17.81 -17.97 6.67
N LEU A 84 -18.66 -16.95 6.85
CA LEU A 84 -18.45 -15.88 7.82
C LEU A 84 -19.76 -15.53 8.51
N SER A 85 -19.81 -15.62 9.84
CA SER A 85 -21.04 -15.29 10.55
C SER A 85 -21.42 -13.82 10.33
N PRO A 86 -22.70 -13.52 10.04
CA PRO A 86 -23.14 -12.16 9.75
C PRO A 86 -22.93 -11.19 10.92
N ALA A 87 -22.83 -11.70 12.15
CA ALA A 87 -22.53 -10.90 13.35
C ALA A 87 -21.06 -10.41 13.41
N ARG A 88 -20.11 -11.14 12.82
CA ARG A 88 -18.69 -10.78 12.81
C ARG A 88 -18.24 -10.06 11.54
N LYS A 89 -19.01 -10.19 10.45
CA LYS A 89 -18.78 -9.55 9.15
C LYS A 89 -18.59 -8.02 9.24
N PRO A 90 -19.47 -7.23 9.90
CA PRO A 90 -19.29 -5.77 9.96
C PRO A 90 -18.12 -5.35 10.85
N PHE A 91 -17.81 -6.11 11.91
CA PHE A 91 -16.68 -5.82 12.79
C PHE A 91 -15.34 -6.07 12.09
N LEU A 92 -15.19 -7.22 11.42
CA LEU A 92 -13.96 -7.53 10.67
C LEU A 92 -13.78 -6.55 9.51
N LEU A 93 -14.82 -6.37 8.69
CA LEU A 93 -14.75 -5.52 7.51
C LEU A 93 -14.55 -4.05 7.89
N GLY A 94 -15.32 -3.53 8.86
CA GLY A 94 -15.31 -2.13 9.24
C GLY A 94 -14.20 -1.72 10.22
N ALA A 95 -13.84 -2.56 11.20
CA ALA A 95 -12.90 -2.19 12.25
C ALA A 95 -11.45 -2.67 11.99
N VAL A 96 -11.26 -3.72 11.18
CA VAL A 96 -9.93 -4.33 10.98
C VAL A 96 -9.37 -4.02 9.59
N TYR A 97 -10.12 -4.31 8.52
CA TYR A 97 -9.60 -4.18 7.16
C TYR A 97 -9.79 -2.79 6.55
N LEU A 98 -10.96 -2.16 6.76
CA LEU A 98 -11.24 -0.82 6.23
C LEU A 98 -10.25 0.26 6.71
N PRO A 99 -9.88 0.34 8.01
CA PRO A 99 -8.95 1.35 8.48
C PRO A 99 -7.57 1.16 7.86
N PHE A 100 -7.14 -0.09 7.68
CA PHE A 100 -5.86 -0.41 7.07
C PHE A 100 -5.82 -0.01 5.59
N ALA A 101 -6.92 -0.26 4.86
CA ALA A 101 -7.09 0.21 3.49
C ALA A 101 -7.06 1.75 3.43
N LEU A 102 -7.82 2.43 4.30
CA LEU A 102 -7.92 3.88 4.33
C LEU A 102 -6.57 4.55 4.64
N VAL A 103 -5.87 4.08 5.67
CA VAL A 103 -4.54 4.60 6.02
C VAL A 103 -3.56 4.42 4.86
N SER A 104 -3.59 3.27 4.18
CA SER A 104 -2.72 2.99 3.04
C SER A 104 -3.03 3.89 1.85
N ILE A 105 -4.30 4.15 1.57
CA ILE A 105 -4.75 5.07 0.52
C ILE A 105 -4.32 6.51 0.84
N VAL A 106 -4.58 6.98 2.07
CA VAL A 106 -4.20 8.34 2.48
C VAL A 106 -2.69 8.53 2.37
N MET A 107 -1.90 7.54 2.83
CA MET A 107 -0.45 7.58 2.70
C MET A 107 0.01 7.59 1.25
N ALA A 108 -0.60 6.79 0.36
CA ALA A 108 -0.30 6.80 -1.06
C ALA A 108 -0.58 8.17 -1.68
N VAL A 109 -1.72 8.79 -1.34
CA VAL A 109 -2.09 10.13 -1.84
C VAL A 109 -1.13 11.22 -1.33
N ASP A 110 -0.76 11.20 -0.05
CA ASP A 110 0.21 12.17 0.51
C ASP A 110 1.58 12.06 -0.21
N MET A 111 2.08 10.84 -0.39
CA MET A 111 3.35 10.60 -1.10
C MET A 111 3.27 10.97 -2.58
N TYR A 112 2.15 10.68 -3.24
CA TYR A 112 1.90 11.09 -4.63
C TYR A 112 1.94 12.61 -4.79
N TRP A 113 1.28 13.37 -3.91
CA TRP A 113 1.26 14.84 -3.96
C TRP A 113 2.63 15.47 -3.68
N ARG A 114 3.44 14.86 -2.80
CA ARG A 114 4.82 15.31 -2.56
C ARG A 114 5.71 15.04 -3.77
N LEU A 115 5.60 13.86 -4.35
CA LEU A 115 6.35 13.47 -5.54
C LEU A 115 6.00 14.36 -6.73
N LEU A 116 4.70 14.61 -6.97
CA LEU A 116 4.24 15.45 -8.07
C LEU A 116 4.77 16.89 -7.96
N ARG A 117 4.85 17.44 -6.74
CA ARG A 117 5.45 18.77 -6.51
C ARG A 117 6.94 18.79 -6.87
N ARG A 118 7.68 17.73 -6.55
CA ARG A 118 9.11 17.63 -6.91
C ARG A 118 9.36 17.45 -8.40
N VAL A 119 8.53 16.66 -9.07
CA VAL A 119 8.61 16.46 -10.53
C VAL A 119 8.38 17.80 -11.23
N ARG A 120 7.31 18.53 -10.86
CA ARG A 120 7.03 19.86 -11.41
C ARG A 120 8.17 20.87 -11.18
N ALA A 121 8.78 20.85 -10.00
CA ALA A 121 9.93 21.72 -9.71
C ALA A 121 11.17 21.34 -10.56
N SER A 122 11.37 20.05 -10.82
CA SER A 122 12.47 19.56 -11.66
C SER A 122 12.26 19.95 -13.13
N ASP A 123 11.04 19.80 -13.66
CA ASP A 123 10.70 20.19 -15.03
C ASP A 123 10.90 21.70 -15.25
N ALA A 124 10.51 22.53 -14.27
CA ALA A 124 10.72 23.96 -14.32
C ALA A 124 12.22 24.32 -14.39
N ALA A 125 13.05 23.69 -13.54
CA ALA A 125 14.50 23.92 -13.54
C ALA A 125 15.17 23.49 -14.86
N VAL A 126 14.74 22.38 -15.46
CA VAL A 126 15.23 21.92 -16.77
C VAL A 126 14.91 22.94 -17.85
N SER A 127 13.67 23.45 -17.88
CA SER A 127 13.24 24.44 -18.88
C SER A 127 13.99 25.79 -18.76
N GLU A 128 14.27 26.25 -17.53
CA GLU A 128 15.11 27.45 -17.31
C GLU A 128 16.56 27.23 -17.77
N GLY A 129 17.13 26.04 -17.51
CA GLY A 129 18.47 25.68 -17.94
C GLY A 129 18.62 25.67 -19.47
N GLU A 130 17.65 25.13 -20.19
CA GLU A 130 17.62 25.18 -21.65
C GLU A 130 17.51 26.61 -22.20
N ASN A 131 16.69 27.45 -21.56
CA ASN A 131 16.49 28.84 -22.00
C ASN A 131 17.77 29.69 -21.80
N LYS A 132 18.50 29.48 -20.70
CA LYS A 132 19.83 30.09 -20.48
C LYS A 132 20.86 29.61 -21.52
N LYS A 133 20.88 28.31 -21.83
CA LYS A 133 21.77 27.75 -22.86
C LYS A 133 21.51 28.34 -24.24
N LYS A 134 20.24 28.54 -24.62
CA LYS A 134 19.87 29.20 -25.87
C LYS A 134 20.35 30.65 -25.89
N LYS A 135 20.13 31.41 -24.83
CA LYS A 135 20.62 32.81 -24.73
C LYS A 135 22.15 32.92 -24.86
N ASN A 136 22.92 32.02 -24.25
CA ASN A 136 24.38 32.05 -24.33
C ASN A 136 24.96 31.65 -25.70
N LYS A 137 24.17 31.06 -26.59
CA LYS A 137 24.59 30.68 -27.95
C LYS A 137 24.27 31.74 -29.02
N VAL A 138 23.53 32.79 -28.66
CA VAL A 138 23.08 33.85 -29.58
C VAL A 138 24.02 35.07 -29.56
N TRP A 139 25.10 34.99 -28.78
CA TRP A 139 26.23 35.92 -28.77
C TRP A 139 27.50 35.21 -29.24
#